data_AF-A0A357LYV7-F1
#
_entry.id   AF-A0A357LYV7-F1
#
_cell.length_a   1.000
_cell.length_b   1.000
_cell.length_c   1.000
_cell.angle_alpha   90.00
_cell.angle_beta   90.00
_cell.angle_gamma   90.00
#
_symmetry.space_group_name_H-M   'P 1'
#
loop_
_entity.id
_entity.type
_entity.pdbx_description
1 polymer ?
#
loop_
_entity_poly.entity_id
_entity_poly.type
_entity_poly.pdbx_seq_one_letter_code
_entity_poly.pdbx_strand_id
1 'polypeptide(L)'
;MTAYARFSLLFLSLFFTAPLFAEDMETASAETVISDIAEEKTLQDYLAELTEAGFREKEELVLKVVETDEPETLPVMQALLEGDLYYVKDGNTLVYKTSGDPVTVFGGETMTGLGSRDIKKISVNNSLRTLLRAQISRVELFSKNPQTRKTAAINLLKSADELDPALLDEALSQEADAGIKEILLLVEGIRQLESDDSAVRLEGITALTGSLYPEVRGALSNFANRAEADGNGKELAAAEAALSKINAMLRFNSIFENLYFGLALGAVLLLAAIGLAITFGVMGVINMA
;
A
#
# COMPACT_ATOMS: atom_id res chain seq x y z
N MET A 1 -29.26 34.75 -30.65
CA MET A 1 -28.11 35.54 -31.13
C MET A 1 -26.95 34.58 -31.33
N THR A 2 -26.61 34.30 -32.61
CA THR A 2 -25.34 33.75 -33.17
C THR A 2 -24.73 32.51 -32.48
N ALA A 3 -24.73 31.25 -32.95
CA ALA A 3 -24.81 30.58 -34.27
C ALA A 3 -23.68 30.89 -35.27
N TYR A 4 -22.69 29.97 -35.40
CA TYR A 4 -21.86 29.66 -36.58
C TYR A 4 -21.19 28.28 -36.30
N ALA A 5 -21.43 27.14 -36.97
CA ALA A 5 -21.51 26.75 -38.38
C ALA A 5 -20.15 26.27 -38.98
N ARG A 6 -20.04 24.93 -39.06
CA ARG A 6 -19.38 24.03 -40.03
C ARG A 6 -18.42 24.62 -41.09
N PHE A 7 -17.27 23.95 -41.29
CA PHE A 7 -16.80 23.67 -42.66
C PHE A 7 -15.98 22.36 -42.74
N SER A 8 -16.38 21.51 -43.67
CA SER A 8 -15.74 20.27 -44.10
C SER A 8 -15.18 20.56 -45.50
N LEU A 9 -13.94 20.18 -45.79
CA LEU A 9 -13.39 20.22 -47.14
C LEU A 9 -12.50 19.00 -47.41
N LEU A 10 -13.03 18.18 -48.31
CA LEU A 10 -12.42 17.12 -49.11
C LEU A 10 -11.51 17.72 -50.21
N PHE A 11 -10.79 16.86 -50.95
CA PHE A 11 -9.92 17.06 -52.14
C PHE A 11 -8.41 17.21 -51.82
N LEU A 12 -7.45 16.58 -52.51
CA LEU A 12 -7.43 15.88 -53.80
C LEU A 12 -6.14 15.04 -53.90
N SER A 13 -6.24 13.82 -54.45
CA SER A 13 -5.12 12.96 -54.83
C SER A 13 -4.40 13.50 -56.06
N LEU A 14 -3.07 13.61 -56.01
CA LEU A 14 -2.23 13.85 -57.17
C LEU A 14 -1.19 12.72 -57.29
N PHE A 15 -1.44 11.84 -58.25
CA PHE A 15 -0.44 10.93 -58.82
C PHE A 15 0.66 11.78 -59.45
N PHE A 16 1.92 11.53 -59.09
CA PHE A 16 3.06 11.93 -59.91
C PHE A 16 3.99 10.73 -60.13
N THR A 17 4.10 10.38 -61.40
CA THR A 17 4.93 9.35 -62.02
C THR A 17 6.43 9.68 -61.91
N ALA A 18 7.23 8.63 -61.74
CA ALA A 18 8.70 8.65 -61.67
C ALA A 18 9.38 9.22 -62.94
N PRO A 19 10.69 9.50 -62.84
CA PRO A 19 11.61 8.70 -63.65
C PRO A 19 12.78 8.11 -62.87
N LEU A 20 13.19 6.92 -63.31
CA LEU A 20 14.48 6.29 -63.04
C LEU A 20 15.63 7.25 -63.37
N PHE A 21 16.54 7.45 -62.42
CA PHE A 21 17.94 7.69 -62.71
C PHE A 21 18.78 6.84 -61.75
N ALA A 22 19.52 5.91 -62.35
CA ALA A 22 20.59 5.18 -61.70
C ALA A 22 21.86 6.03 -61.80
N GLU A 23 22.54 6.26 -60.67
CA GLU A 23 23.91 6.73 -60.65
C GLU A 23 24.63 6.02 -59.50
N ASP A 24 25.70 5.33 -59.86
CA ASP A 24 26.56 4.51 -59.01
C ASP A 24 27.48 5.36 -58.12
N MET A 25 27.98 4.71 -57.06
CA MET A 25 29.16 5.05 -56.24
C MET A 25 29.04 6.26 -55.28
N GLU A 26 29.00 5.97 -53.98
CA GLU A 26 30.22 6.11 -53.16
C GLU A 26 30.06 5.35 -51.83
N THR A 27 30.95 4.40 -51.58
CA THR A 27 31.08 3.66 -50.32
C THR A 27 31.61 4.61 -49.24
N ALA A 28 30.71 5.23 -48.49
CA ALA A 28 31.04 5.88 -47.22
C ALA A 28 30.70 4.91 -46.08
N SER A 29 31.76 4.46 -45.43
CA SER A 29 31.82 3.63 -44.24
C SER A 29 30.69 3.93 -43.26
N ALA A 30 29.84 2.94 -43.00
CA ALA A 30 29.05 2.91 -41.78
C ALA A 30 30.01 2.69 -40.60
N GLU A 31 30.62 3.77 -40.11
CA GLU A 31 31.13 3.79 -38.75
C GLU A 31 29.93 3.75 -37.83
N THR A 32 29.65 2.54 -37.37
CA THR A 32 28.74 2.20 -36.30
C THR A 32 29.13 3.04 -35.07
N VAL A 33 28.40 4.12 -34.85
CA VAL A 33 28.33 4.76 -33.52
C VAL A 33 27.53 3.79 -32.65
N ILE A 34 28.20 2.77 -32.14
CA ILE A 34 27.73 2.04 -30.96
C ILE A 34 27.91 3.02 -29.82
N SER A 35 26.89 3.83 -29.56
CA SER A 35 26.75 4.48 -28.28
C SER A 35 26.71 3.38 -27.22
N ASP A 36 27.62 3.43 -26.24
CA ASP A 36 27.51 2.71 -24.99
C ASP A 36 26.15 3.02 -24.35
N ILE A 37 25.13 2.24 -24.69
CA ILE A 37 23.94 2.12 -23.86
C ILE A 37 24.40 1.20 -22.74
N ALA A 38 24.78 1.79 -21.61
CA ALA A 38 24.92 1.02 -20.38
C ALA A 38 23.60 0.25 -20.20
N GLU A 39 23.66 -1.08 -20.29
CA GLU A 39 22.51 -1.96 -20.09
C GLU A 39 21.93 -1.61 -18.71
N GLU A 40 20.71 -1.05 -18.67
CA GLU A 40 20.02 -0.80 -17.41
C GLU A 40 19.83 -2.15 -16.72
N LYS A 41 20.41 -2.29 -15.52
CA LYS A 41 20.27 -3.49 -14.72
C LYS A 41 18.80 -3.71 -14.40
N THR A 42 18.33 -4.93 -14.59
CA THR A 42 16.97 -5.35 -14.24
C THR A 42 16.81 -5.47 -12.72
N LEU A 43 15.58 -5.55 -12.22
CA LEU A 43 15.33 -5.91 -10.81
C LEU A 43 16.08 -7.20 -10.44
N GLN A 44 16.04 -8.21 -11.31
CA GLN A 44 16.71 -9.49 -11.08
C GLN A 44 18.23 -9.34 -10.89
N ASP A 45 18.88 -8.45 -11.66
CA ASP A 45 20.31 -8.17 -11.53
C ASP A 45 20.64 -7.54 -10.18
N TYR A 46 19.87 -6.54 -9.74
CA TYR A 46 20.07 -5.92 -8.44
C TYR A 46 19.84 -6.89 -7.28
N LEU A 47 18.83 -7.76 -7.38
CA LEU A 47 18.57 -8.75 -6.34
C LEU A 47 19.62 -9.86 -6.31
N ALA A 48 20.22 -10.22 -7.44
CA ALA A 48 21.34 -11.14 -7.47
C ALA A 48 22.55 -10.58 -6.69
N GLU A 49 22.85 -9.28 -6.84
CA GLU A 49 23.92 -8.61 -6.09
C GLU A 49 23.69 -8.59 -4.56
N LEU A 50 22.42 -8.56 -4.12
CA LEU A 50 22.09 -8.62 -2.69
C LEU A 50 22.56 -9.93 -2.01
N THR A 51 22.77 -11.00 -2.77
CA THR A 51 23.16 -12.32 -2.21
C THR A 51 24.58 -12.35 -1.67
N GLU A 52 25.46 -11.50 -2.22
CA GLU A 52 26.89 -11.40 -1.89
C GLU A 52 27.26 -10.09 -1.18
N ALA A 53 26.44 -9.04 -1.35
CA ALA A 53 26.69 -7.70 -0.82
C ALA A 53 26.77 -7.62 0.71
N GLY A 54 27.67 -6.75 1.19
CA GLY A 54 27.71 -6.31 2.59
C GLY A 54 26.52 -5.41 2.95
N PHE A 55 26.25 -5.17 4.24
CA PHE A 55 25.07 -4.40 4.66
C PHE A 55 25.02 -2.97 4.08
N ARG A 56 26.16 -2.28 3.97
CA ARG A 56 26.24 -0.94 3.37
C ARG A 56 25.91 -0.95 1.88
N GLU A 57 26.39 -1.95 1.16
CA GLU A 57 26.11 -2.13 -0.27
C GLU A 57 24.64 -2.52 -0.49
N LYS A 58 24.05 -3.33 0.39
CA LYS A 58 22.62 -3.65 0.36
C LYS A 58 21.75 -2.41 0.51
N GLU A 59 22.14 -1.45 1.34
CA GLU A 59 21.40 -0.18 1.46
C GLU A 59 21.40 0.59 0.13
N GLU A 60 22.55 0.66 -0.55
CA GLU A 60 22.65 1.28 -1.88
C GLU A 60 21.84 0.52 -2.94
N LEU A 61 21.83 -0.82 -2.89
CA LEU A 61 21.07 -1.66 -3.81
C LEU A 61 19.56 -1.53 -3.60
N VAL A 62 19.08 -1.42 -2.36
CA VAL A 62 17.65 -1.23 -2.07
C VAL A 62 17.12 0.06 -2.71
N LEU A 63 17.91 1.13 -2.73
CA LEU A 63 17.50 2.38 -3.39
C LEU A 63 17.32 2.19 -4.91
N LYS A 64 18.22 1.44 -5.55
CA LYS A 64 18.12 1.13 -6.99
C LYS A 64 16.97 0.17 -7.31
N VAL A 65 16.73 -0.81 -6.44
CA VAL A 65 15.60 -1.74 -6.55
C VAL A 65 14.27 -1.00 -6.57
N VAL A 66 14.14 0.09 -5.80
CA VAL A 66 12.91 0.90 -5.78
C VAL A 66 12.72 1.69 -7.08
N GLU A 67 13.81 2.07 -7.75
CA GLU A 67 13.77 2.85 -8.99
C GLU A 67 13.28 2.05 -10.21
N THR A 68 13.31 0.71 -10.15
CA THR A 68 12.88 -0.12 -11.30
C THR A 68 11.37 -0.10 -11.55
N ASP A 69 10.55 0.25 -10.54
CA ASP A 69 9.07 0.28 -10.60
C ASP A 69 8.44 -1.04 -11.15
N GLU A 70 9.12 -2.18 -10.93
CA GLU A 70 8.63 -3.50 -11.35
C GLU A 70 7.59 -4.07 -10.36
N PRO A 71 6.60 -4.87 -10.81
CA PRO A 71 5.55 -5.44 -9.94
C PRO A 71 6.08 -6.23 -8.74
N GLU A 72 7.22 -6.89 -8.91
CA GLU A 72 7.88 -7.75 -7.93
C GLU A 72 8.65 -6.95 -6.86
N THR A 73 8.90 -5.65 -7.09
CA THR A 73 9.69 -4.79 -6.20
C THR A 73 9.15 -4.80 -4.76
N LEU A 74 7.85 -4.51 -4.61
CA LEU A 74 7.22 -4.39 -3.30
C LEU A 74 7.19 -5.74 -2.54
N PRO A 75 6.71 -6.86 -3.13
CA PRO A 75 6.78 -8.18 -2.50
C PRO A 75 8.20 -8.58 -2.07
N VAL A 76 9.22 -8.32 -2.90
CA VAL A 76 10.61 -8.65 -2.56
C VAL A 76 11.10 -7.82 -1.39
N MET A 77 10.85 -6.51 -1.38
CA MET A 77 11.25 -5.64 -0.28
C MET A 77 10.57 -6.03 1.04
N GLN A 78 9.29 -6.37 1.01
CA GLN A 78 8.55 -6.87 2.17
C GLN A 78 9.16 -8.19 2.69
N ALA A 79 9.41 -9.15 1.81
CA ALA A 79 10.06 -10.41 2.19
C ALA A 79 11.48 -10.20 2.74
N LEU A 80 12.24 -9.24 2.20
CA LEU A 80 13.56 -8.89 2.72
C LEU A 80 13.46 -8.26 4.12
N LEU A 81 12.49 -7.36 4.35
CA LEU A 81 12.21 -6.75 5.65
C LEU A 81 11.80 -7.79 6.69
N GLU A 82 10.91 -8.71 6.33
CA GLU A 82 10.44 -9.81 7.18
C GLU A 82 11.54 -10.87 7.40
N GLY A 83 12.50 -10.92 6.49
CA GLY A 83 13.62 -11.86 6.52
C GLY A 83 13.23 -13.24 5.99
N ASP A 84 12.27 -13.26 5.08
CA ASP A 84 11.77 -14.44 4.37
C ASP A 84 12.29 -14.51 2.93
N LEU A 85 13.19 -13.62 2.55
CA LEU A 85 13.94 -13.69 1.29
C LEU A 85 15.20 -14.57 1.42
N TYR A 86 15.29 -15.59 0.57
CA TYR A 86 16.35 -16.59 0.53
C TYR A 86 16.87 -16.76 -0.90
N TYR A 87 18.00 -17.43 -1.04
CA TYR A 87 18.48 -17.95 -2.32
C TYR A 87 18.88 -19.42 -2.21
N VAL A 88 18.66 -20.18 -3.27
CA VAL A 88 19.18 -21.53 -3.44
C VAL A 88 20.68 -21.43 -3.74
N LYS A 89 21.51 -22.16 -2.99
CA LYS A 89 22.98 -22.12 -3.15
C LYS A 89 23.44 -22.61 -4.51
N ASP A 90 22.68 -23.53 -5.09
CA ASP A 90 22.87 -23.98 -6.46
C ASP A 90 22.17 -23.00 -7.40
N GLY A 91 22.95 -22.24 -8.18
CA GLY A 91 22.44 -21.27 -9.15
C GLY A 91 22.00 -19.90 -8.62
N ASN A 92 22.08 -19.63 -7.31
CA ASN A 92 21.68 -18.35 -6.69
C ASN A 92 20.22 -17.93 -6.97
N THR A 93 19.33 -18.89 -7.23
CA THR A 93 17.91 -18.61 -7.50
C THR A 93 17.24 -18.04 -6.25
N LEU A 94 16.65 -16.85 -6.37
CA LEU A 94 15.92 -16.19 -5.29
C LEU A 94 14.59 -16.88 -5.04
N VAL A 95 14.30 -17.13 -3.76
CA VAL A 95 13.08 -17.80 -3.31
C VAL A 95 12.50 -17.12 -2.08
N TYR A 96 11.17 -17.12 -1.99
CA TYR A 96 10.45 -16.81 -0.77
C TYR A 96 10.36 -18.05 0.11
N LYS A 97 10.63 -17.87 1.39
CA LYS A 97 10.37 -18.90 2.40
C LYS A 97 8.86 -18.99 2.64
N THR A 98 8.31 -20.19 2.54
CA THR A 98 6.93 -20.48 2.91
C THR A 98 6.88 -21.51 4.05
N SER A 99 5.68 -21.83 4.55
CA SER A 99 5.50 -22.93 5.50
C SER A 99 5.83 -24.31 4.91
N GLY A 100 5.84 -24.43 3.58
CA GLY A 100 6.17 -25.64 2.84
C GLY A 100 7.45 -25.45 2.00
N ASP A 101 7.40 -25.95 0.76
CA ASP A 101 8.50 -25.77 -0.18
C ASP A 101 8.68 -24.29 -0.56
N PRO A 102 9.93 -23.81 -0.74
CA PRO A 102 10.20 -22.46 -1.21
C PRO A 102 9.59 -22.20 -2.59
N VAL A 103 9.23 -20.95 -2.85
CA VAL A 103 8.67 -20.52 -4.14
C VAL A 103 9.63 -19.52 -4.78
N THR A 104 9.91 -19.64 -6.07
CA THR A 104 10.79 -18.70 -6.78
C THR A 104 10.21 -17.29 -6.76
N VAL A 105 11.08 -16.29 -6.56
CA VAL A 105 10.68 -14.86 -6.56
C VAL A 105 10.10 -14.47 -7.91
N PHE A 106 10.75 -14.92 -8.98
CA PHE A 106 10.31 -14.72 -10.35
C PHE A 106 9.58 -15.98 -10.85
N GLY A 107 8.40 -15.81 -11.42
CA GLY A 107 7.59 -16.91 -11.98
C GLY A 107 6.72 -17.68 -10.97
N GLY A 108 7.05 -17.66 -9.68
CA GLY A 108 6.22 -18.28 -8.64
C GLY A 108 6.21 -19.81 -8.64
N GLU A 109 7.30 -20.45 -9.08
CA GLU A 109 7.42 -21.90 -9.15
C GLU A 109 7.81 -22.50 -7.80
N THR A 110 7.10 -23.56 -7.37
CA THR A 110 7.43 -24.28 -6.13
C THR A 110 8.64 -25.19 -6.33
N MET A 111 9.67 -25.00 -5.52
CA MET A 111 10.90 -25.81 -5.55
C MET A 111 10.85 -26.96 -4.56
N THR A 112 10.40 -28.12 -5.02
CA THR A 112 10.30 -29.34 -4.18
C THR A 112 11.66 -29.98 -3.90
N GLY A 113 11.81 -30.59 -2.73
CA GLY A 113 12.98 -31.42 -2.41
C GLY A 113 14.20 -30.65 -1.93
N LEU A 114 14.06 -29.34 -1.69
CA LEU A 114 15.08 -28.53 -1.04
C LEU A 114 15.02 -28.71 0.48
N GLY A 115 16.15 -29.06 1.08
CA GLY A 115 16.33 -29.01 2.52
C GLY A 115 16.75 -27.61 3.00
N SER A 116 16.67 -27.38 4.32
CA SER A 116 17.10 -26.10 4.92
C SER A 116 18.58 -25.76 4.70
N ARG A 117 19.40 -26.74 4.28
CA ARG A 117 20.82 -26.55 3.96
C ARG A 117 21.05 -26.06 2.54
N ASP A 118 20.08 -26.21 1.65
CA ASP A 118 20.20 -25.89 0.23
C ASP A 118 19.88 -24.43 -0.05
N ILE A 119 19.19 -23.78 0.89
CA ILE A 119 18.86 -22.35 0.84
C ILE A 119 19.66 -21.55 1.86
N LYS A 120 19.92 -20.28 1.57
CA LYS A 120 20.56 -19.32 2.47
C LYS A 120 19.77 -18.02 2.53
N LYS A 121 19.59 -17.51 3.74
CA LYS A 121 18.84 -16.28 4.01
C LYS A 121 19.63 -15.06 3.56
N ILE A 122 18.95 -14.09 2.95
CA ILE A 122 19.48 -12.74 2.77
C ILE A 122 19.25 -11.98 4.08
N SER A 123 20.32 -11.79 4.86
CA SER A 123 20.24 -11.13 6.17
C SER A 123 20.07 -9.62 6.05
N VAL A 124 19.35 -9.04 7.02
CA VAL A 124 19.15 -7.61 7.21
C VAL A 124 19.56 -7.18 8.62
N ASN A 125 20.22 -6.02 8.75
CA ASN A 125 20.52 -5.39 10.04
C ASN A 125 19.47 -4.32 10.37
N ASN A 126 19.57 -3.67 11.53
CA ASN A 126 18.58 -2.65 11.93
C ASN A 126 18.53 -1.45 10.97
N SER A 127 19.69 -0.98 10.51
CA SER A 127 19.80 0.13 9.56
C SER A 127 19.06 -0.15 8.25
N LEU A 128 19.34 -1.31 7.64
CA LEU A 128 18.66 -1.76 6.43
C LEU A 128 17.16 -1.98 6.64
N ARG A 129 16.73 -2.46 7.82
CA ARG A 129 15.30 -2.57 8.14
C ARG A 129 14.61 -1.21 8.19
N THR A 130 15.25 -0.19 8.77
CA THR A 130 14.70 1.18 8.79
C THR A 130 14.59 1.74 7.38
N LEU A 131 15.65 1.58 6.56
CA LEU A 131 15.63 2.00 5.16
C LEU A 131 14.52 1.30 4.37
N LEU A 132 14.40 -0.02 4.50
CA LEU A 132 13.37 -0.81 3.84
C LEU A 132 11.97 -0.34 4.21
N ARG A 133 11.68 -0.08 5.49
CA ARG A 133 10.37 0.44 5.91
C ARG A 133 10.06 1.79 5.27
N ALA A 134 11.03 2.70 5.24
CA ALA A 134 10.86 4.01 4.63
C ALA A 134 10.58 3.90 3.12
N GLN A 135 11.34 3.06 2.41
CA GLN A 135 11.18 2.87 0.98
C GLN A 135 9.89 2.12 0.62
N ILE A 136 9.53 1.07 1.37
CA ILE A 136 8.24 0.36 1.21
C ILE A 136 7.10 1.35 1.38
N SER A 137 7.13 2.18 2.44
CA SER A 137 6.09 3.18 2.70
C SER A 137 5.98 4.18 1.54
N ARG A 138 7.11 4.64 0.98
CA ARG A 138 7.12 5.52 -0.19
C ARG A 138 6.48 4.83 -1.41
N VAL A 139 6.92 3.62 -1.75
CA VAL A 139 6.37 2.86 -2.89
C VAL A 139 4.86 2.65 -2.76
N GLU A 140 4.39 2.28 -1.57
CA GLU A 140 2.96 2.04 -1.35
C GLU A 140 2.14 3.34 -1.39
N LEU A 141 2.65 4.45 -0.82
CA LEU A 141 2.00 5.76 -0.81
C LEU A 141 1.86 6.38 -2.20
N PHE A 142 2.81 6.15 -3.10
CA PHE A 142 2.75 6.67 -4.48
C PHE A 142 2.31 5.61 -5.50
N SER A 143 1.76 4.48 -5.03
CA SER A 143 1.29 3.42 -5.90
C SER A 143 0.21 3.90 -6.86
N LYS A 144 0.27 3.42 -8.11
CA LYS A 144 -0.77 3.64 -9.12
C LYS A 144 -2.13 3.06 -8.69
N ASN A 145 -2.14 2.07 -7.79
CA ASN A 145 -3.35 1.45 -7.25
C ASN A 145 -3.87 2.21 -6.00
N PRO A 146 -5.08 2.81 -6.05
CA PRO A 146 -5.65 3.52 -4.90
C PRO A 146 -5.85 2.65 -3.66
N GLN A 147 -6.12 1.34 -3.81
CA GLN A 147 -6.28 0.44 -2.66
C GLN A 147 -4.94 0.22 -1.93
N THR A 148 -3.84 0.15 -2.66
CA THR A 148 -2.49 0.07 -2.07
C THR A 148 -2.18 1.35 -1.29
N ARG A 149 -2.42 2.53 -1.89
CA ARG A 149 -2.22 3.82 -1.21
C ARG A 149 -3.07 3.96 0.05
N LYS A 150 -4.35 3.57 -0.03
CA LYS A 150 -5.26 3.58 1.12
C LYS A 150 -4.76 2.67 2.24
N THR A 151 -4.32 1.46 1.90
CA THR A 151 -3.80 0.50 2.89
C THR A 151 -2.54 1.03 3.55
N ALA A 152 -1.62 1.64 2.78
CA ALA A 152 -0.45 2.32 3.33
C ALA A 152 -0.83 3.47 4.27
N ALA A 153 -1.72 4.36 3.85
CA ALA A 153 -2.18 5.47 4.69
C ALA A 153 -2.78 4.98 6.02
N ILE A 154 -3.56 3.88 6.00
CA ILE A 154 -4.10 3.28 7.23
C ILE A 154 -2.98 2.69 8.10
N ASN A 155 -2.02 1.98 7.50
CA ASN A 155 -0.90 1.41 8.25
C ASN A 155 -0.04 2.48 8.92
N LEU A 156 0.13 3.65 8.28
CA LEU A 156 0.87 4.78 8.83
C LEU A 156 0.24 5.35 10.12
N LEU A 157 -1.05 5.14 10.37
CA LEU A 157 -1.67 5.53 11.64
C LEU A 157 -1.02 4.83 12.84
N LYS A 158 -0.42 3.65 12.65
CA LYS A 158 0.23 2.86 13.72
C LYS A 158 1.64 3.35 14.06
N SER A 159 2.29 4.03 13.13
CA SER A 159 3.70 4.43 13.21
C SER A 159 3.88 5.85 12.66
N ALA A 160 2.93 6.73 12.99
CA ALA A 160 2.89 8.09 12.46
C ALA A 160 4.10 8.92 12.91
N ASP A 161 4.60 8.65 14.12
CA ASP A 161 5.78 9.25 14.73
C ASP A 161 7.10 8.88 14.03
N GLU A 162 7.17 7.68 13.42
CA GLU A 162 8.36 7.20 12.69
C GLU A 162 8.44 7.75 11.26
N LEU A 163 7.39 8.39 10.75
CA LEU A 163 7.30 8.83 9.36
C LEU A 163 8.11 10.12 9.12
N ASP A 164 8.85 10.17 8.01
CA ASP A 164 9.49 11.40 7.54
C ASP A 164 8.42 12.48 7.23
N PRO A 165 8.46 13.68 7.85
CA PRO A 165 7.52 14.76 7.54
C PRO A 165 7.53 15.18 6.08
N ALA A 166 8.69 15.18 5.43
CA ALA A 166 8.76 15.55 4.01
C ALA A 166 8.01 14.54 3.13
N LEU A 167 8.03 13.25 3.49
CA LEU A 167 7.29 12.21 2.77
C LEU A 167 5.77 12.37 2.95
N LEU A 168 5.31 12.72 4.16
CA LEU A 168 3.90 12.95 4.44
C LEU A 168 3.37 14.18 3.69
N ASP A 169 4.12 15.28 3.70
CA ASP A 169 3.77 16.51 2.97
C ASP A 169 3.68 16.26 1.47
N GLU A 170 4.65 15.50 0.92
CA GLU A 170 4.66 15.09 -0.47
C GLU A 170 3.40 14.25 -0.80
N ALA A 171 3.09 13.24 0.01
CA ALA A 171 1.91 12.39 -0.18
C ALA A 171 0.59 13.19 -0.10
N LEU A 172 0.45 14.10 0.87
CA LEU A 172 -0.73 14.97 1.01
C LEU A 172 -0.92 15.93 -0.18
N SER A 173 0.18 16.38 -0.76
CA SER A 173 0.16 17.29 -1.91
C SER A 173 -0.22 16.59 -3.23
N GLN A 174 0.16 15.32 -3.38
CA GLN A 174 -0.05 14.55 -4.61
C GLN A 174 -1.32 13.69 -4.58
N GLU A 175 -1.85 13.36 -3.39
CA GLU A 175 -3.04 12.50 -3.29
C GLU A 175 -4.29 13.20 -3.83
N ALA A 176 -4.93 12.52 -4.78
CA ALA A 176 -6.15 12.99 -5.44
C ALA A 176 -7.43 12.41 -4.81
N ASP A 177 -7.36 11.23 -4.19
CA ASP A 177 -8.50 10.61 -3.53
C ASP A 177 -8.76 11.27 -2.18
N ALA A 178 -9.95 11.86 -2.03
CA ALA A 178 -10.33 12.57 -0.81
C ALA A 178 -10.33 11.68 0.44
N GLY A 179 -10.73 10.41 0.30
CA GLY A 179 -10.77 9.48 1.43
C GLY A 179 -9.37 9.06 1.88
N ILE A 180 -8.42 8.89 0.96
CA ILE A 180 -7.01 8.62 1.29
C ILE A 180 -6.39 9.87 1.92
N LYS A 181 -6.67 11.05 1.36
CA LYS A 181 -6.19 12.33 1.90
C LYS A 181 -6.67 12.57 3.33
N GLU A 182 -7.93 12.25 3.64
CA GLU A 182 -8.44 12.31 5.01
C GLU A 182 -7.64 11.41 5.96
N ILE A 183 -7.26 10.20 5.54
CA ILE A 183 -6.44 9.30 6.36
C ILE A 183 -5.04 9.88 6.57
N LEU A 184 -4.42 10.46 5.55
CA LEU A 184 -3.11 11.12 5.68
C LEU A 184 -3.16 12.33 6.62
N LEU A 185 -4.25 13.09 6.61
CA LEU A 185 -4.47 14.18 7.58
C LEU A 185 -4.63 13.66 9.01
N LEU A 186 -5.17 12.45 9.20
CA LEU A 186 -5.18 11.80 10.51
C LEU A 186 -3.77 11.39 10.93
N VAL A 187 -2.93 10.90 10.01
CA VAL A 187 -1.50 10.63 10.30
C VAL A 187 -0.80 11.91 10.74
N GLU A 188 -1.02 13.01 10.03
CA GLU A 188 -0.50 14.34 10.42
C GLU A 188 -0.99 14.74 11.81
N GLY A 189 -2.28 14.58 12.09
CA GLY A 189 -2.87 14.88 13.40
C GLY A 189 -2.26 14.08 14.54
N ILE A 190 -1.94 12.79 14.33
CA ILE A 190 -1.25 11.96 15.34
C ILE A 190 0.14 12.53 15.61
N ARG A 191 0.89 12.90 14.56
CA ARG A 191 2.22 13.50 14.71
C ARG A 191 2.20 14.82 15.46
N GLN A 192 1.20 15.64 15.21
CA GLN A 192 1.03 16.92 15.88
C GLN A 192 0.88 16.76 17.40
N LEU A 193 0.38 15.61 17.91
CA LEU A 193 0.32 15.31 19.35
C LEU A 193 1.70 15.17 20.04
N GLU A 194 2.75 14.93 19.25
CA GLU A 194 4.14 14.82 19.71
C GLU A 194 4.92 16.14 19.53
N SER A 195 4.27 17.21 19.06
CA SER A 195 4.89 18.52 18.90
C SER A 195 5.26 19.15 20.25
N ASP A 196 6.36 19.90 20.29
CA ASP A 196 6.74 20.73 21.44
C ASP A 196 5.77 21.92 21.66
N ASP A 197 5.07 22.35 20.60
CA ASP A 197 4.13 23.47 20.66
C ASP A 197 2.70 23.02 21.04
N SER A 198 2.21 23.54 22.16
CA SER A 198 0.84 23.32 22.67
C SER A 198 -0.25 23.68 21.65
N ALA A 199 -0.05 24.72 20.85
CA ALA A 199 -1.02 25.12 19.83
C ALA A 199 -1.14 24.05 18.74
N VAL A 200 -0.01 23.50 18.29
CA VAL A 200 0.05 22.42 17.30
C VAL A 200 -0.59 21.15 17.86
N ARG A 201 -0.33 20.80 19.12
CA ARG A 201 -0.99 19.65 19.76
C ARG A 201 -2.51 19.77 19.78
N LEU A 202 -3.04 20.96 20.09
CA LEU A 202 -4.48 21.23 20.10
C LEU A 202 -5.10 21.15 18.69
N GLU A 203 -4.37 21.57 17.66
CA GLU A 203 -4.76 21.40 16.26
C GLU A 203 -4.84 19.90 15.90
N GLY A 204 -3.84 19.11 16.31
CA GLY A 204 -3.84 17.65 16.14
C GLY A 204 -5.04 16.99 16.77
N ILE A 205 -5.37 17.32 18.03
CA ILE A 205 -6.58 16.80 18.70
C ILE A 205 -7.85 17.14 17.91
N THR A 206 -7.91 18.35 17.35
CA THR A 206 -9.05 18.79 16.55
C THR A 206 -9.16 18.01 15.25
N ALA A 207 -8.05 17.81 14.54
CA ALA A 207 -7.99 17.02 13.31
C ALA A 207 -8.39 15.55 13.52
N LEU A 208 -8.03 14.98 14.67
CA LEU A 208 -8.35 13.58 15.03
C LEU A 208 -9.80 13.37 15.48
N THR A 209 -10.53 14.45 15.76
CA THR A 209 -11.87 14.38 16.31
C THR A 209 -12.87 13.80 15.31
N GLY A 210 -13.57 12.73 15.70
CA GLY A 210 -14.60 12.09 14.87
C GLY A 210 -14.07 10.97 13.97
N SER A 211 -12.77 10.67 14.03
CA SER A 211 -12.21 9.47 13.41
C SER A 211 -12.71 8.21 14.10
N LEU A 212 -13.00 7.17 13.30
CA LEU A 212 -13.39 5.85 13.77
C LEU A 212 -12.23 4.84 13.76
N TYR A 213 -11.02 5.28 13.39
CA TYR A 213 -9.84 4.42 13.39
C TYR A 213 -9.38 4.12 14.83
N PRO A 214 -9.19 2.84 15.20
CA PRO A 214 -8.72 2.45 16.53
C PRO A 214 -7.39 3.11 16.92
N GLU A 215 -6.49 3.28 15.96
CA GLU A 215 -5.17 3.90 16.11
C GLU A 215 -5.29 5.35 16.60
N VAL A 216 -6.23 6.12 16.03
CA VAL A 216 -6.49 7.51 16.44
C VAL A 216 -6.98 7.57 17.89
N ARG A 217 -7.89 6.67 18.27
CA ARG A 217 -8.37 6.59 19.67
C ARG A 217 -7.23 6.20 20.62
N GLY A 218 -6.36 5.29 20.19
CA GLY A 218 -5.16 4.90 20.95
C GLY A 218 -4.21 6.09 21.15
N ALA A 219 -3.91 6.83 20.09
CA ALA A 219 -3.07 8.01 20.13
C ALA A 219 -3.63 9.09 21.07
N LEU A 220 -4.92 9.43 20.94
CA LEU A 220 -5.60 10.40 21.82
C LEU A 220 -5.61 9.94 23.29
N SER A 221 -5.80 8.64 23.55
CA SER A 221 -5.76 8.10 24.91
C SER A 221 -4.37 8.19 25.53
N ASN A 222 -3.33 7.85 24.77
CA ASN A 222 -1.95 7.98 25.22
C ASN A 222 -1.59 9.45 25.49
N PHE A 223 -2.03 10.34 24.60
CA PHE A 223 -1.85 11.78 24.74
C PHE A 223 -2.56 12.34 25.99
N ALA A 224 -3.80 11.94 26.26
CA ALA A 224 -4.54 12.35 27.45
C ALA A 224 -3.80 11.94 28.74
N ASN A 225 -3.31 10.70 28.81
CA ASN A 225 -2.55 10.22 29.97
C ASN A 225 -1.26 11.04 30.19
N ARG A 226 -0.56 11.41 29.10
CA ARG A 226 0.61 12.29 29.17
C ARG A 226 0.25 13.68 29.66
N ALA A 227 -0.79 14.29 29.09
CA ALA A 227 -1.26 15.63 29.47
C ALA A 227 -1.72 15.70 30.94
N GLU A 228 -2.33 14.64 31.46
CA GLU A 228 -2.67 14.51 32.89
C GLU A 228 -1.41 14.50 33.77
N ALA A 229 -0.41 13.67 33.41
CA ALA A 229 0.85 13.59 34.15
C ALA A 229 1.62 14.92 34.16
N ASP A 230 1.56 15.67 33.07
CA ASP A 230 2.21 16.98 32.93
C ASP A 230 1.41 18.12 33.57
N GLY A 231 0.19 17.87 34.06
CA GLY A 231 -0.70 18.89 34.64
C GLY A 231 -1.31 19.85 33.62
N ASN A 232 -1.32 19.49 32.33
CA ASN A 232 -1.84 20.31 31.23
C ASN A 232 -3.37 20.16 31.09
N GLY A 233 -4.12 20.72 32.04
CA GLY A 233 -5.58 20.58 32.11
C GLY A 233 -6.35 21.00 30.84
N LYS A 234 -5.83 21.98 30.08
CA LYS A 234 -6.45 22.40 28.81
C LYS A 234 -6.35 21.33 27.73
N GLU A 235 -5.18 20.72 27.57
CA GLU A 235 -4.92 19.68 26.57
C GLU A 235 -5.61 18.38 26.95
N LEU A 236 -5.61 18.04 28.25
CA LEU A 236 -6.36 16.91 28.79
C LEU A 236 -7.86 17.04 28.47
N ALA A 237 -8.47 18.17 28.80
CA ALA A 237 -9.89 18.38 28.54
C ALA A 237 -10.25 18.31 27.05
N ALA A 238 -9.37 18.81 26.17
CA ALA A 238 -9.55 18.71 24.72
C ALA A 238 -9.48 17.25 24.22
N ALA A 239 -8.50 16.48 24.70
CA ALA A 239 -8.32 15.08 24.34
C ALA A 239 -9.50 14.22 24.84
N GLU A 240 -9.96 14.42 26.08
CA GLU A 240 -11.12 13.74 26.64
C GLU A 240 -12.41 14.06 25.87
N ALA A 241 -12.60 15.31 25.46
CA ALA A 241 -13.74 15.70 24.64
C ALA A 241 -13.72 15.00 23.27
N ALA A 242 -12.55 14.94 22.61
CA ALA A 242 -12.39 14.22 21.35
C ALA A 242 -12.68 12.72 21.51
N LEU A 243 -12.13 12.07 22.54
CA LEU A 243 -12.38 10.68 22.87
C LEU A 243 -13.87 10.41 23.16
N SER A 244 -14.52 11.28 23.92
CA SER A 244 -15.95 11.16 24.23
C SER A 244 -16.80 11.20 22.95
N LYS A 245 -16.49 12.09 22.02
CA LYS A 245 -17.17 12.19 20.72
C LYS A 245 -16.95 10.94 19.86
N ILE A 246 -15.72 10.42 19.79
CA ILE A 246 -15.41 9.17 19.08
C ILE A 246 -16.20 8.00 19.68
N ASN A 247 -16.20 7.86 21.01
CA ASN A 247 -16.93 6.81 21.72
C ASN A 247 -18.45 6.93 21.51
N ALA A 248 -18.99 8.14 21.45
CA ALA A 248 -20.41 8.35 21.12
C ALA A 248 -20.75 7.87 19.70
N MET A 249 -19.90 8.18 18.71
CA MET A 249 -20.06 7.73 17.33
C MET A 249 -19.98 6.20 17.21
N LEU A 250 -19.00 5.58 17.86
CA LEU A 250 -18.86 4.11 17.90
C LEU A 250 -20.09 3.44 18.53
N ARG A 251 -20.59 3.99 19.66
CA ARG A 251 -21.81 3.47 20.30
C ARG A 251 -23.01 3.56 19.38
N PHE A 252 -23.21 4.71 18.72
CA PHE A 252 -24.30 4.89 17.77
C PHE A 252 -24.21 3.84 16.66
N ASN A 253 -23.05 3.69 16.02
CA ASN A 253 -22.84 2.69 14.97
C ASN A 253 -23.11 1.26 15.46
N SER A 254 -22.66 0.90 16.66
CA SER A 254 -22.90 -0.43 17.22
C SER A 254 -24.39 -0.74 17.43
N ILE A 255 -25.23 0.27 17.71
CA ILE A 255 -26.68 0.09 17.84
C ILE A 255 -27.30 -0.25 16.47
N PHE A 256 -26.91 0.44 15.39
CA PHE A 256 -27.39 0.13 14.04
C PHE A 256 -26.95 -1.25 13.57
N GLU A 257 -25.69 -1.59 13.81
CA GLU A 257 -25.12 -2.90 13.49
C GLU A 257 -25.88 -4.02 14.20
N ASN A 258 -26.10 -3.88 15.51
CA ASN A 258 -26.86 -4.86 16.30
C ASN A 258 -28.31 -5.01 15.81
N LEU A 259 -28.96 -3.91 15.44
CA LEU A 259 -30.31 -3.96 14.88
C LEU A 259 -30.33 -4.70 13.54
N TYR A 260 -29.38 -4.40 12.66
CA TYR A 260 -29.25 -5.07 11.36
C TYR A 260 -29.01 -6.57 11.52
N PHE A 261 -28.10 -6.98 12.41
CA PHE A 261 -27.86 -8.40 12.70
C PHE A 261 -29.07 -9.08 13.34
N GLY A 262 -29.77 -8.41 14.25
CA GLY A 262 -31.02 -8.92 14.83
C GLY A 262 -32.09 -9.17 13.76
N LEU A 263 -32.25 -8.23 12.82
CA LEU A 263 -33.17 -8.37 11.69
C LEU A 263 -32.73 -9.49 10.72
N ALA A 264 -31.43 -9.55 10.39
CA ALA A 264 -30.89 -10.59 9.51
C ALA A 264 -31.06 -11.99 10.12
N LEU A 265 -30.73 -12.16 11.40
CA LEU A 265 -30.94 -13.41 12.12
C LEU A 265 -32.42 -13.79 12.18
N GLY A 266 -33.30 -12.82 12.45
CA GLY A 266 -34.75 -13.02 12.43
C GLY A 266 -35.28 -13.50 11.08
N ALA A 267 -34.78 -12.95 9.98
CA ALA A 267 -35.17 -13.37 8.62
C ALA A 267 -34.74 -14.81 8.33
N VAL A 268 -33.53 -15.21 8.74
CA VAL A 268 -33.04 -16.59 8.59
C VAL A 268 -33.88 -17.56 9.42
N LEU A 269 -34.21 -17.20 10.66
CA LEU A 269 -35.07 -18.02 11.53
C LEU A 269 -36.48 -18.18 10.96
N LEU A 270 -37.05 -17.12 10.39
CA LEU A 270 -38.35 -17.17 9.73
C LEU A 270 -38.33 -18.12 8.52
N LEU A 271 -37.30 -18.03 7.68
CA LEU A 271 -37.12 -18.93 6.54
C LEU A 271 -37.01 -20.39 6.99
N ALA A 272 -36.23 -20.65 8.05
CA ALA A 272 -36.10 -21.98 8.63
C ALA A 272 -37.43 -22.51 9.19
N ALA A 273 -38.18 -21.67 9.90
CA ALA A 273 -39.49 -22.01 10.44
C ALA A 273 -40.50 -22.34 9.33
N ILE A 274 -40.49 -21.60 8.22
CA ILE A 274 -41.35 -21.88 7.06
C ILE A 274 -40.97 -23.24 6.42
N GLY A 275 -39.68 -23.51 6.23
CA GLY A 275 -39.23 -24.80 5.69
C GLY A 275 -39.67 -25.98 6.56
N LEU A 276 -39.56 -25.85 7.88
CA LEU A 276 -40.02 -26.83 8.85
C LEU A 276 -41.55 -26.98 8.84
N ALA A 277 -42.29 -25.87 8.73
CA ALA A 277 -43.73 -25.88 8.64
C ALA A 277 -44.22 -26.62 7.38
N ILE A 278 -43.52 -26.49 6.25
CA ILE A 278 -43.84 -27.21 5.01
C ILE A 278 -43.61 -28.72 5.19
N THR A 279 -42.46 -29.14 5.74
CA THR A 279 -42.16 -30.58 5.90
C THR A 279 -43.08 -31.27 6.90
N PHE A 280 -43.33 -30.67 8.06
CA PHE A 280 -44.28 -31.22 9.04
C PHE A 280 -45.74 -31.10 8.60
N GLY A 281 -46.09 -30.03 7.88
CA GLY A 281 -47.42 -29.84 7.32
C GLY A 281 -47.79 -30.93 6.31
N VAL A 282 -46.86 -31.32 5.43
CA VAL A 282 -47.08 -32.37 4.42
C VAL A 282 -47.14 -33.77 5.04
N MET A 283 -46.38 -34.05 6.10
CA MET A 283 -46.43 -35.35 6.78
C MET A 283 -47.69 -35.54 7.67
N GLY A 284 -48.50 -34.50 7.88
CA GLY A 284 -49.74 -34.59 8.67
C GLY A 284 -49.52 -34.80 10.18
N VAL A 285 -48.33 -34.49 10.69
CA VAL A 285 -47.95 -34.72 12.11
C VAL A 285 -48.48 -33.62 13.05
N ILE A 286 -49.13 -32.58 12.51
CA ILE A 286 -49.76 -31.50 13.30
C ILE A 286 -51.17 -31.93 13.73
N ASN A 287 -51.25 -33.00 14.51
CA ASN A 287 -52.35 -33.29 15.42
C ASN A 287 -51.74 -33.81 16.73
N MET A 288 -51.16 -32.91 17.52
CA MET A 288 -50.76 -33.24 18.89
C MET A 288 -50.93 -32.04 19.81
N ALA A 289 -52.20 -31.69 20.03
CA ALA A 289 -52.73 -31.22 21.31
C ALA A 289 -54.05 -31.97 21.55
#